data_AF-A0A821EY62-F1
#
_entry.id   AF-A0A821EY62-F1
#
_cell.length_a   1.000
_cell.length_b   1.000
_cell.length_c   1.000
_cell.angle_alpha   90.00
_cell.angle_beta   90.00
_cell.angle_gamma   90.00
#
_symmetry.space_group_name_H-M   'P 1'
#
loop_
_entity.id
_entity.type
_entity.pdbx_description
1 polymer ?
#
loop_
_entity_poly.entity_id
_entity_poly.type
_entity_poly.pdbx_seq_one_letter_code
_entity_poly.pdbx_strand_id
1 'polypeptide(L)' 'FNVISDRRTQIAGYLYGVSPPESPPVKEIRCVVLPPQWGTHETVHLPNILPEHESFKVR' A
#
# COMPACT_ATOMS: atom_id res chain seq x y z
N PHE A 1 8.84 4.39 3.78
CA PHE A 1 7.86 4.06 4.83
C PHE A 1 8.40 4.37 6.24
N ASN A 2 9.58 3.88 6.62
CA ASN A 2 10.15 4.14 7.97
C ASN A 2 10.33 5.61 8.38
N VAL A 3 10.64 6.51 7.43
CA VAL A 3 10.81 7.94 7.73
C VAL A 3 9.50 8.69 8.00
N ILE A 4 8.36 8.13 7.59
CA ILE A 4 7.03 8.74 7.78
C ILE A 4 6.22 8.02 8.87
N SER A 5 6.75 6.96 9.47
CA SER A 5 6.10 6.20 10.54
C SER A 5 6.40 6.78 11.92
N ASP A 6 5.50 6.51 12.87
CA ASP A 6 5.73 6.73 14.29
C ASP A 6 6.21 5.45 14.99
N ARG A 7 6.82 5.58 16.18
CA ARG A 7 7.33 4.42 16.95
C ARG A 7 6.28 3.75 17.84
N ARG A 8 5.16 4.43 18.13
CA ARG A 8 4.12 3.96 19.04
C ARG A 8 2.82 3.67 18.30
N THR A 9 2.56 4.39 17.22
CA THR A 9 1.37 4.20 16.39
C THR A 9 1.72 3.52 15.06
N GLN A 10 1.01 2.45 14.75
CA GLN A 10 1.14 1.76 13.46
C GLN A 10 0.53 2.59 12.32
N ILE A 11 1.14 2.48 11.14
CA ILE A 11 0.59 2.97 9.87
C ILE A 11 0.69 1.86 8.82
N ALA A 12 -0.23 1.83 7.86
CA ALA A 12 -0.32 0.85 6.80
C ALA A 12 -0.35 1.52 5.42
N GLY A 13 0.01 0.77 4.38
CA GLY A 13 -0.07 1.23 2.99
C GLY A 13 -0.49 0.09 2.09
N TYR A 14 -1.32 0.40 1.09
CA TYR A 14 -1.71 -0.58 0.08
C TYR A 14 -0.58 -0.75 -0.94
N LEU A 15 -0.23 -2.01 -1.23
CA LEU A 15 0.81 -2.35 -2.19
C LEU A 15 0.17 -2.63 -3.55
N TYR A 16 0.58 -1.87 -4.55
CA TYR A 16 0.16 -2.09 -5.94
C TYR A 16 1.37 -2.53 -6.76
N GLY A 17 1.15 -3.54 -7.59
CA GLY A 17 2.21 -4.22 -8.31
C GLY A 17 1.70 -4.97 -9.52
N VAL A 18 2.65 -5.41 -10.35
CA VAL A 18 2.37 -6.19 -11.57
C VAL A 18 3.34 -7.35 -11.67
N SER A 19 2.95 -8.38 -12.42
CA SER A 19 3.90 -9.43 -12.79
C SER A 19 4.70 -9.00 -14.01
N PRO A 20 6.03 -9.19 -14.02
CA PRO A 20 6.81 -9.11 -15.24
C PRO A 20 6.29 -10.11 -16.27
N PRO A 21 6.32 -9.78 -17.58
CA PRO A 21 5.90 -10.71 -18.63
C PRO A 21 6.72 -12.02 -18.65
N GLU A 22 8.00 -11.93 -18.29
CA GLU A 22 8.93 -13.07 -18.34
C GLU A 22 8.82 -13.99 -17.11
N SER A 23 8.28 -13.49 -16.01
CA SER A 23 8.15 -14.24 -14.76
C SER A 23 6.77 -14.05 -14.11
N PRO A 24 5.72 -14.67 -14.68
CA PRO A 24 4.35 -14.61 -14.15
C PRO A 24 4.17 -14.94 -12.66
N PRO A 25 4.93 -15.87 -12.03
CA PRO A 25 4.76 -16.14 -10.61
C PRO A 25 5.31 -15.02 -9.71
N VAL A 26 6.16 -14.13 -10.23
CA VAL A 26 6.74 -13.01 -9.46
C VAL A 26 5.77 -11.82 -9.51
N LYS A 27 5.58 -11.15 -8.37
CA LYS A 27 4.79 -9.91 -8.24
C LYS A 27 5.71 -8.79 -7.79
N GLU A 28 5.97 -7.84 -8.67
CA GLU A 28 6.79 -6.66 -8.36
C GLU A 28 5.92 -5.55 -7.77
N ILE A 29 6.27 -5.06 -6.59
CA ILE A 29 5.62 -3.90 -5.97
C ILE A 29 6.17 -2.63 -6.64
N ARG A 30 5.28 -1.81 -7.23
CA ARG A 30 5.65 -0.56 -7.93
C ARG A 30 5.18 0.69 -7.20
N CYS A 31 4.15 0.58 -6.38
CA CYS A 31 3.60 1.71 -5.65
C CYS A 31 3.10 1.30 -4.26
N VAL A 32 3.26 2.23 -3.31
CA VAL A 32 2.66 2.16 -1.97
C VAL A 32 1.72 3.34 -1.81
N VAL A 33 0.44 3.08 -1.59
CA VAL A 33 -0.58 4.12 -1.43
C VAL A 33 -0.91 4.29 0.05
N LEU A 34 -0.91 5.54 0.50
CA LEU A 34 -1.25 5.93 1.87
C LEU A 34 -2.64 6.58 1.88
N PRO A 35 -3.72 5.83 2.16
CA PRO A 35 -5.04 6.42 2.35
C PRO A 35 -5.10 7.19 3.68
N PRO A 36 -6.12 8.05 3.88
CA PRO A 36 -6.43 8.61 5.19
C PRO A 36 -6.65 7.49 6.21
N GLN A 37 -5.90 7.48 7.30
CA GLN A 37 -5.89 6.38 8.26
C GLN A 37 -5.52 6.89 9.65
N TRP A 38 -5.85 6.11 10.67
CA TRP A 38 -5.35 6.28 12.03
C TRP A 38 -5.03 4.91 12.62
N GLY A 39 -4.13 4.86 13.58
CA GLY A 39 -3.67 3.61 14.16
C GLY A 39 -3.61 3.66 15.68
N THR A 40 -3.51 2.47 16.25
CA THR A 40 -3.12 2.23 17.64
C THR A 40 -1.73 1.58 17.65
N HIS A 41 -1.30 1.10 18.81
CA HIS A 41 -0.08 0.29 18.94
C HIS A 41 -0.24 -1.11 18.32
N GLU A 42 -1.48 -1.62 18.18
CA GLU A 42 -1.77 -2.99 17.76
C GLU A 42 -2.34 -3.09 16.36
N THR A 43 -3.10 -2.08 15.93
CA THR A 43 -3.93 -2.13 14.73
C THR A 43 -3.92 -0.81 13.96
N VAL A 44 -4.28 -0.87 12.68
CA VAL A 44 -4.52 0.30 11.82
C VAL A 44 -5.96 0.27 11.33
N HIS A 45 -6.62 1.43 11.36
CA HIS A 45 -7.95 1.63 10.86
C HIS A 45 -7.89 2.32 9.49
N LEU A 46 -8.25 1.57 8.46
CA LEU A 46 -8.27 2.02 7.07
C LEU A 46 -9.70 2.29 6.61
N PRO A 47 -9.90 3.15 5.60
CA PRO A 47 -11.18 3.29 4.93
C PRO A 47 -11.56 1.99 4.22
N ASN A 48 -12.86 1.69 4.14
CA ASN A 48 -13.37 0.52 3.43
C ASN A 48 -13.25 0.65 1.90
N ILE A 49 -13.06 1.87 1.39
CA ILE A 49 -12.94 2.16 -0.03
C ILE A 49 -11.48 2.02 -0.43
N LEU A 50 -11.22 1.16 -1.42
CA LEU A 50 -9.88 0.99 -1.97
C LEU A 50 -9.48 2.23 -2.80
N PRO A 51 -8.21 2.65 -2.75
CA PRO A 51 -7.73 3.73 -3.60
C PRO A 51 -7.86 3.39 -5.08
N GLU A 52 -8.45 4.31 -5.83
CA GLU A 52 -8.57 4.25 -7.29
C GLU A 52 -7.84 5.45 -7.91
N HIS A 53 -6.94 5.19 -8.85
CA HIS A 53 -6.27 6.21 -9.64
C HIS A 53 -5.79 5.61 -10.97
N GLU A 54 -5.72 6.42 -12.03
CA GLU A 54 -5.29 5.95 -13.35
C GLU A 54 -3.86 5.40 -13.35
N SER A 55 -2.99 5.92 -12.48
CA SER A 55 -1.60 5.46 -12.35
C SER A 55 -1.46 4.01 -11.87
N PHE A 56 -2.49 3.42 -11.26
CA PHE A 56 -2.47 2.01 -10.84
C PHE A 56 -3.07 1.07 -11.89
N LYS A 57 -3.68 1.60 -12.95
CA LYS A 57 -4.21 0.78 -14.05
C LYS A 57 -3.03 0.31 -14.89
N VAL A 58 -2.85 -1.01 -14.92
CA VAL A 58 -1.86 -1.69 -15.75
C VAL A 58 -2.14 -1.33 -17.21
N ARG A 59 -1.15 -0.72 -17.89
CA ARG A 59 -1.12 -0.68 -19.35
C ARG A 59 -0.68 -2.03 -19.89
#